data_AF-A0A960R5D4-F1
#
_entry.id   AF-A0A960R5D4-F1
#
_cell.length_a   1.000
_cell.length_b   1.000
_cell.length_c   1.000
_cell.angle_alpha   90.00
_cell.angle_beta   90.00
_cell.angle_gamma   90.00
#
_symmetry.space_group_name_H-M   'P 1'
#
loop_
_entity.id
_entity.type
_entity.pdbx_description
1 polymer ?
#
loop_
_entity_poly.entity_id
_entity_poly.type
_entity_poly.pdbx_seq_one_letter_code
_entity_poly.pdbx_strand_id
1 'polypeptide(L)'
;MDSPSQTVPDSGPAAPDEPAQSPFSLATAGDWLRTRFSEGQRFVILCLLAGLLCGLAAVGIHLSIHGLFELIWDLSHRFESFGIPWWLIMPWFPALAGLLVGVALSRWAPDAAGSGIPQTKAAFYNEFGQISLSTAL
;
A
#
# COMPACT_ATOMS: atom_id res chain seq x y z
N MET A 1 -66.17 14.51 -30.12
CA MET A 1 -67.02 13.92 -29.07
C MET A 1 -66.49 12.51 -28.81
N ASP A 2 -65.93 12.12 -27.67
CA ASP A 2 -65.75 12.78 -26.38
C ASP A 2 -64.62 12.06 -25.64
N SER A 3 -63.80 12.82 -24.93
CA SER A 3 -63.14 12.37 -23.70
C SER A 3 -63.86 13.07 -22.55
N PRO A 4 -64.14 12.36 -21.44
CA PRO A 4 -63.62 12.77 -20.12
C PRO A 4 -63.26 11.53 -19.24
N SER A 5 -62.03 11.38 -18.71
CA SER A 5 -61.44 11.96 -17.48
C SER A 5 -61.90 11.36 -16.13
N GLN A 6 -60.93 11.27 -15.20
CA GLN A 6 -60.99 11.07 -13.72
C GLN A 6 -60.69 9.62 -13.23
N THR A 7 -59.45 9.29 -12.80
CA THR A 7 -58.77 9.51 -11.48
C THR A 7 -59.20 8.56 -10.35
N VAL A 8 -58.25 7.78 -9.82
CA VAL A 8 -58.14 7.46 -8.37
C VAL A 8 -56.64 7.33 -8.04
N PRO A 9 -56.17 7.90 -6.90
CA PRO A 9 -54.76 7.97 -6.52
C PRO A 9 -54.33 6.71 -5.75
N ASP A 10 -53.04 6.36 -5.80
CA ASP A 10 -52.45 5.56 -4.74
C ASP A 10 -51.02 6.03 -4.42
N SER A 11 -50.94 6.68 -3.26
CA SER A 11 -49.88 6.62 -2.26
C SER A 11 -48.70 5.71 -2.60
N GLY A 12 -47.53 6.32 -2.79
CA GLY A 12 -46.29 5.55 -2.96
C GLY A 12 -45.83 4.84 -1.69
N PRO A 13 -44.81 3.98 -1.83
CA PRO A 13 -43.71 3.88 -0.89
C PRO A 13 -42.47 4.58 -1.47
N ALA A 14 -41.73 5.22 -0.58
CA ALA A 14 -40.53 5.98 -0.82
C ALA A 14 -39.41 5.18 -1.51
N ALA A 15 -38.64 5.88 -2.34
CA ALA A 15 -37.24 5.67 -2.69
C ALA A 15 -36.80 4.25 -3.15
N PRO A 16 -36.39 4.09 -4.41
CA PRO A 16 -35.12 3.44 -4.68
C PRO A 16 -34.04 4.45 -4.29
N ASP A 17 -33.49 4.27 -3.09
CA ASP A 17 -32.08 4.46 -2.77
C ASP A 17 -31.23 4.81 -4.00
N GLU A 18 -31.16 6.11 -4.30
CA GLU A 18 -30.21 6.68 -5.23
C GLU A 18 -28.83 6.31 -4.66
N PRO A 19 -28.05 5.42 -5.30
CA PRO A 19 -26.78 5.00 -4.73
C PRO A 19 -25.91 6.24 -4.71
N ALA A 20 -25.65 6.73 -3.50
CA ALA A 20 -24.81 7.87 -3.20
C ALA A 20 -23.57 7.84 -4.09
N GLN A 21 -23.54 8.72 -5.09
CA GLN A 21 -22.41 8.84 -5.99
C GLN A 21 -21.22 9.26 -5.14
N SER A 22 -20.31 8.32 -4.87
CA SER A 22 -19.07 8.61 -4.18
C SER A 22 -18.30 9.64 -5.02
N PRO A 23 -18.01 10.85 -4.51
CA PRO A 23 -17.51 11.97 -5.32
C PRO A 23 -16.07 11.80 -5.85
N PHE A 24 -15.44 10.65 -5.63
CA PHE A 24 -14.08 10.36 -6.08
C PHE A 24 -13.98 8.94 -6.63
N SER A 25 -14.52 8.72 -7.83
CA SER A 25 -14.18 7.55 -8.63
C SER A 25 -12.77 7.75 -9.20
N LEU A 26 -11.81 6.95 -8.74
CA LEU A 26 -10.43 6.94 -9.26
C LEU A 26 -10.37 6.63 -10.78
N ALA A 27 -11.43 6.03 -11.33
CA ALA A 27 -11.60 5.84 -12.76
C ALA A 27 -11.74 7.18 -13.51
N THR A 28 -12.47 8.15 -12.93
CA THR A 28 -12.68 9.48 -13.54
C THR A 28 -11.41 10.32 -13.54
N ALA A 29 -10.59 10.23 -12.50
CA ALA A 29 -9.29 10.91 -12.45
C ALA A 29 -8.31 10.33 -13.49
N GLY A 30 -8.34 9.00 -13.68
CA GLY A 30 -7.59 8.31 -14.72
C GLY A 30 -7.96 8.75 -16.13
N ASP A 31 -9.25 8.83 -16.45
CA ASP A 31 -9.74 9.23 -17.78
C ASP A 31 -9.53 10.72 -18.07
N TRP A 32 -9.60 11.58 -17.05
CA TRP A 32 -9.28 13.01 -17.17
C TRP A 32 -7.78 13.24 -17.43
N LEU A 33 -6.91 12.47 -16.76
CA LEU A 33 -5.47 12.52 -17.01
C LEU A 33 -5.11 11.95 -18.41
N ARG A 34 -5.87 10.95 -18.87
CA ARG A 34 -5.73 10.34 -20.19
C ARG A 34 -6.14 11.26 -21.35
N THR A 35 -6.97 12.26 -21.10
CA THR A 35 -7.40 13.19 -22.15
C THR A 35 -6.52 14.43 -22.27
N ARG A 36 -5.74 14.78 -21.23
CA ARG A 36 -4.90 16.00 -21.22
C ARG A 36 -3.41 15.80 -21.48
N PHE A 37 -2.85 14.60 -21.25
CA PHE A 37 -1.41 14.40 -21.32
C PHE A 37 -0.96 13.35 -22.35
N SER A 38 0.04 13.73 -23.15
CA SER A 38 0.75 12.85 -24.09
C SER A 38 1.40 11.66 -23.36
N GLU A 39 1.57 10.54 -24.06
CA GLU A 39 2.08 9.27 -23.54
C GLU A 39 3.43 9.43 -22.83
N GLY A 40 4.33 10.26 -23.38
CA GLY A 40 5.62 10.57 -22.76
C GLY A 40 5.50 11.31 -21.42
N GLN A 41 4.52 12.19 -21.27
CA GLN A 41 4.32 12.93 -20.02
C GLN A 41 3.75 12.03 -18.91
N ARG A 42 2.93 11.03 -19.26
CA ARG A 42 2.45 10.03 -18.31
C ARG A 42 3.60 9.16 -17.80
N PHE A 43 4.51 8.75 -18.67
CA PHE A 43 5.69 8.00 -18.28
C PHE A 43 6.55 8.77 -17.27
N VAL A 44 6.77 10.07 -17.51
CA VAL A 44 7.52 10.94 -16.57
C VAL A 44 6.79 11.07 -15.24
N ILE A 45 5.47 11.26 -15.24
CA ILE A 45 4.67 11.34 -14.00
C ILE A 45 4.77 10.02 -13.21
N LEU A 46 4.64 8.87 -13.88
CA LEU A 46 4.77 7.56 -13.22
C LEU A 46 6.18 7.33 -12.66
N CYS A 47 7.22 7.72 -13.39
CA CYS A 47 8.60 7.65 -12.93
C CYS A 47 8.83 8.51 -11.68
N LEU A 48 8.32 9.74 -11.69
CA LEU A 48 8.39 10.64 -10.53
C LEU A 48 7.64 10.07 -9.31
N LEU A 49 6.43 9.54 -9.51
CA LEU A 49 5.65 8.93 -8.44
C LEU A 49 6.34 7.68 -7.88
N ALA A 50 6.86 6.80 -8.75
CA ALA A 50 7.58 5.61 -8.33
C ALA A 50 8.85 5.96 -7.54
N GLY A 51 9.63 6.93 -8.03
CA GLY A 51 10.82 7.43 -7.33
C GLY A 51 10.49 8.06 -5.99
N LEU A 52 9.43 8.87 -5.92
CA LEU A 52 8.96 9.51 -4.69
C LEU A 52 8.52 8.46 -3.65
N LEU A 53 7.70 7.49 -4.06
CA LEU A 53 7.20 6.44 -3.18
C LEU A 53 8.34 5.54 -2.68
N CYS A 54 9.27 5.16 -3.56
CA CYS A 54 10.44 4.37 -3.18
C CYS A 54 11.35 5.14 -2.21
N GLY A 55 11.62 6.42 -2.48
CA GLY A 55 12.41 7.28 -1.59
C GLY A 55 11.75 7.43 -0.21
N LEU A 56 10.44 7.66 -0.18
CA LEU A 56 9.70 7.77 1.08
C LEU A 56 9.72 6.46 1.87
N ALA A 57 9.57 5.32 1.20
CA ALA A 57 9.68 4.00 1.83
C ALA A 57 11.08 3.79 2.43
N ALA A 58 12.14 4.15 1.71
CA ALA A 58 13.51 4.06 2.20
C ALA A 58 13.74 4.93 3.45
N VAL A 59 13.25 6.17 3.45
CA VAL A 59 13.32 7.06 4.62
C VAL A 59 12.51 6.51 5.79
N GLY A 60 11.32 5.97 5.53
CA GLY A 60 10.48 5.34 6.56
C GLY A 60 11.16 4.16 7.24
N ILE A 61 11.79 3.28 6.45
CA ILE A 61 12.59 2.17 6.97
C ILE A 61 13.77 2.71 7.79
N HIS A 62 14.47 3.71 7.27
CA HIS A 62 15.62 4.31 7.96
C HIS A 62 15.23 4.88 9.33
N LEU A 63 14.13 5.63 9.41
CA LEU A 63 13.64 6.21 10.65
C LEU A 63 13.11 5.14 11.61
N SER A 64 12.44 4.10 11.08
CA SER A 64 11.95 2.97 11.87
C SER A 64 13.10 2.22 12.55
N ILE A 65 14.21 1.99 11.84
CA ILE A 65 15.39 1.33 12.41
C ILE A 65 15.99 2.17 13.53
N HIS A 66 16.15 3.48 13.33
CA HIS A 66 16.69 4.39 14.36
C HIS A 66 15.78 4.44 15.59
N GLY A 67 14.47 4.61 15.40
CA GLY A 67 13.52 4.64 16.50
C GLY A 67 13.47 3.32 17.28
N LEU A 68 13.55 2.18 16.58
CA LEU A 68 13.63 0.88 17.24
C LEU A 68 14.92 0.74 18.04
N PHE A 69 16.05 1.19 17.49
CA PHE A 69 17.35 1.13 18.17
C PHE A 69 17.35 1.99 19.45
N GLU A 70 16.85 3.23 19.38
CA GLU A 70 16.73 4.10 20.56
C GLU A 70 15.79 3.52 21.62
N LEU A 71 14.66 2.93 21.19
CA LEU A 71 13.72 2.29 22.11
C LEU A 71 14.34 1.09 22.82
N ILE A 72 15.09 0.24 22.10
CA ILE A 72 15.82 -0.88 22.69
C ILE A 72 16.91 -0.36 23.64
N TRP A 73 17.59 0.72 23.26
CA TRP A 73 18.64 1.33 24.08
C TRP A 73 18.11 1.87 25.41
N ASP A 74 17.00 2.63 25.39
CA ASP A 74 16.34 3.13 26.61
C ASP A 74 15.85 1.97 27.48
N LEU A 75 15.25 0.96 26.86
CA LEU A 75 14.76 -0.22 27.59
C LEU A 75 15.93 -0.98 28.25
N SER A 76 17.06 -1.11 27.55
CA SER A 76 18.26 -1.75 28.08
C SER A 76 18.85 -1.00 29.28
N HIS A 77 18.88 0.33 29.25
CA HIS A 77 19.32 1.15 30.39
C HIS A 77 18.40 0.96 31.60
N ARG A 78 17.08 0.81 31.39
CA ARG A 78 16.14 0.48 32.47
C ARG A 78 16.41 -0.91 33.03
N PHE A 79 16.71 -1.91 32.22
CA PHE A 79 17.02 -3.26 32.70
C PHE A 79 18.35 -3.36 33.45
N GLU A 80 19.33 -2.52 33.13
CA GLU A 80 20.60 -2.45 33.85
C GLU A 80 20.39 -2.04 35.32
N SER A 81 19.38 -1.21 35.61
CA SER A 81 18.99 -0.87 36.99
C SER A 81 18.47 -2.07 37.80
N PHE A 82 18.07 -3.16 37.15
CA PHE A 82 17.66 -4.43 37.78
C PHE A 82 18.82 -5.43 37.91
N GLY A 83 20.06 -5.03 37.59
CA GLY A 83 21.26 -5.85 37.76
C GLY A 83 21.52 -6.86 36.64
N ILE A 84 20.79 -6.77 35.52
CA ILE A 84 21.03 -7.61 34.33
C ILE A 84 21.96 -6.85 33.39
N PRO A 85 23.10 -7.45 32.99
CA PRO A 85 24.03 -6.77 32.11
C PRO A 85 23.46 -6.56 30.71
N TRP A 86 23.55 -5.33 30.22
CA TRP A 86 23.00 -4.89 28.94
C TRP A 86 23.47 -5.75 27.74
N TRP A 87 24.72 -6.23 27.76
CA TRP A 87 25.30 -7.04 26.69
C TRP A 87 24.61 -8.40 26.48
N LEU A 88 23.91 -8.91 27.49
CA LEU A 88 23.20 -10.18 27.39
C LEU A 88 21.82 -10.01 26.75
N ILE A 89 21.18 -8.85 26.94
CA ILE A 89 19.81 -8.58 26.47
C ILE A 89 19.82 -7.96 25.07
N MET A 90 20.79 -7.07 24.80
CA MET A 90 20.87 -6.31 23.54
C MET A 90 20.80 -7.19 22.27
N PRO A 91 21.52 -8.33 22.14
CA PRO A 91 21.46 -9.16 20.93
C PRO A 91 20.16 -9.98 20.78
N TRP A 92 19.38 -10.18 21.85
CA TRP A 92 18.11 -10.92 21.75
C TRP A 92 17.03 -10.13 21.02
N PHE A 93 17.00 -8.80 21.16
CA PHE A 93 16.05 -7.95 20.45
C PHE A 93 16.16 -8.04 18.91
N PRO A 94 17.32 -7.81 18.28
CA PRO A 94 17.47 -7.97 16.83
C PRO A 94 17.30 -9.43 16.39
N ALA A 95 17.65 -10.42 17.22
CA ALA A 95 17.39 -11.83 16.91
C ALA A 95 15.89 -12.13 16.86
N LEU A 96 15.11 -11.66 17.84
CA LEU A 96 13.67 -11.86 17.89
C LEU A 96 12.95 -11.10 16.77
N ALA A 97 13.39 -9.85 16.51
CA ALA A 97 12.87 -9.05 15.40
C ALA A 97 13.18 -9.71 14.04
N GLY A 98 14.41 -10.18 13.83
CA GLY A 98 14.80 -10.89 12.62
C GLY A 98 14.04 -12.21 12.43
N LEU A 99 13.79 -12.94 13.52
CA LEU A 99 12.95 -14.15 13.49
C LEU A 99 11.52 -13.83 13.10
N LEU A 100 10.91 -12.80 13.72
CA LEU A 100 9.54 -12.38 13.40
C LEU A 100 9.41 -11.94 11.94
N VAL A 101 10.36 -11.14 11.46
CA VAL A 101 10.43 -10.70 10.06
C VAL A 101 10.63 -11.90 9.13
N GLY A 102 11.52 -12.82 9.45
CA GLY A 102 11.75 -14.04 8.66
C GLY A 102 10.50 -14.92 8.56
N VAL A 103 9.79 -15.13 9.66
CA VAL A 103 8.51 -15.87 9.68
C VAL A 103 7.46 -15.13 8.86
N ALA A 104 7.38 -13.81 9.00
CA ALA A 104 6.44 -12.99 8.23
C ALA A 104 6.69 -13.09 6.72
N LEU A 105 7.94 -12.95 6.27
CA LEU A 105 8.31 -13.11 4.87
C LEU A 105 7.96 -14.50 4.36
N SER A 106 8.26 -15.55 5.12
CA SER A 106 7.98 -16.94 4.71
C SER A 106 6.48 -17.24 4.49
N ARG A 107 5.59 -16.51 5.17
CA ARG A 107 4.15 -16.81 5.17
C ARG A 107 3.34 -15.90 4.27
N TRP A 108 3.75 -14.64 4.11
CA TRP A 108 3.01 -13.66 3.30
C TRP A 108 3.66 -13.34 1.95
N ALA A 109 4.99 -13.37 1.85
CA ALA A 109 5.70 -12.99 0.63
C ALA A 109 6.99 -13.82 0.46
N PRO A 110 6.88 -15.13 0.17
CA PRO A 110 8.04 -16.00 -0.02
C PRO A 110 8.93 -15.51 -1.18
N ASP A 111 8.32 -14.91 -2.20
CA ASP A 111 9.01 -14.28 -3.32
C ASP A 111 9.58 -12.88 -3.00
N ALA A 112 9.49 -12.38 -1.77
CA ALA A 112 10.22 -11.18 -1.36
C ALA A 112 11.52 -11.51 -0.62
N ALA A 113 11.81 -12.80 -0.39
CA ALA A 113 13.00 -13.22 0.31
C ALA A 113 14.26 -13.10 -0.57
N GLY A 114 15.26 -12.34 -0.09
CA GLY A 114 16.56 -12.19 -0.75
C GLY A 114 16.79 -10.79 -1.34
N SER A 115 17.68 -10.68 -2.32
CA SER A 115 18.15 -9.39 -2.85
C SER A 115 17.13 -8.61 -3.68
N GLY A 116 16.02 -9.24 -4.12
CA GLY A 116 15.04 -8.66 -5.04
C GLY A 116 15.54 -8.47 -6.49
N ILE A 117 16.85 -8.25 -6.71
CA ILE A 117 17.43 -8.00 -8.04
C ILE A 117 17.18 -9.15 -9.05
N PRO A 118 17.33 -10.43 -8.68
CA PRO A 118 17.00 -11.53 -9.60
C PRO A 118 15.51 -11.55 -9.98
N GLN A 119 14.61 -11.17 -9.07
CA GLN A 119 13.16 -11.16 -9.30
C GLN A 119 12.75 -9.98 -10.18
N THR A 120 13.31 -8.79 -9.94
CA THR A 120 13.10 -7.64 -10.82
C THR A 120 13.64 -7.91 -12.22
N LYS A 121 14.80 -8.58 -12.33
CA LYS A 121 15.36 -8.99 -13.62
C LYS A 121 14.47 -10.04 -14.30
N ALA A 122 13.99 -11.04 -13.57
CA ALA A 122 13.09 -12.06 -14.11
C ALA A 122 11.78 -11.44 -14.62
N ALA A 123 11.14 -10.56 -13.84
CA ALA A 123 9.94 -9.85 -14.26
C ALA A 123 10.17 -9.00 -15.52
N PHE A 124 11.29 -8.27 -15.58
CA PHE A 124 11.63 -7.44 -16.73
C PHE A 124 11.85 -8.26 -18.02
N TYR A 125 12.55 -9.40 -17.92
CA TYR A 125 12.83 -10.26 -19.08
C TYR A 125 11.66 -11.15 -19.50
N ASN A 126 10.79 -11.56 -18.57
CA ASN A 126 9.74 -12.54 -18.84
C ASN A 126 8.41 -11.90 -19.29
N GLU A 127 8.16 -10.62 -18.99
CA GLU A 127 6.85 -9.98 -19.26
C GLU A 127 6.88 -8.81 -20.26
N PHE A 128 8.03 -8.45 -20.85
CA PHE A 128 8.18 -7.51 -21.99
C PHE A 128 7.13 -6.36 -22.07
N GLY A 129 6.77 -5.78 -20.93
CA GLY A 129 5.90 -4.61 -20.83
C GLY A 129 4.38 -4.81 -20.96
N GLN A 130 3.79 -5.99 -20.72
CA GLN A 130 2.33 -6.09 -20.51
C GLN A 130 1.95 -7.03 -19.37
N ILE A 131 1.51 -6.44 -18.26
CA ILE A 131 0.85 -7.14 -17.15
C ILE A 131 -0.55 -6.54 -16.99
N SER A 132 -1.56 -7.39 -17.09
CA SER A 132 -2.94 -7.02 -16.77
C SER A 132 -3.04 -6.60 -15.30
N LEU A 133 -3.73 -5.49 -15.02
CA LEU A 133 -3.98 -4.99 -13.65
C LEU A 133 -4.63 -6.02 -12.73
N SER A 134 -5.20 -7.10 -13.29
CA SER A 134 -5.76 -8.21 -12.52
C SER A 134 -4.71 -9.09 -11.82
N THR A 135 -3.43 -8.98 -12.17
CA THR A 135 -2.36 -9.81 -11.57
C THR A 135 -1.60 -9.07 -10.46
N ALA A 136 -1.75 -7.75 -10.37
CA ALA A 136 -1.05 -6.89 -9.41
C ALA A 136 -1.83 -6.63 -8.10
N LEU A 137 -3.06 -7.16 -7.98
CA LEU A 137 -3.94 -7.09 -6.82
C LEU A 137 -4.13 -8.51 -6.24
#